data_AF-A0A6N9HNX1-F1
#
_entry.id   AF-A0A6N9HNX1-F1
#
_cell.length_a   1.000
_cell.length_b   1.000
_cell.length_c   1.000
_cell.angle_alpha   90.00
_cell.angle_beta   90.00
_cell.angle_gamma   90.00
#
_symmetry.space_group_name_H-M   'P 1'
#
loop_
_entity.id
_entity.type
_entity.pdbx_description
1 polymer ?
#
loop_
_entity_poly.entity_id
_entity_poly.type
_entity_poly.pdbx_seq_one_letter_code
_entity_poly.pdbx_strand_id
1 'polypeptide(L)'
;MFKLNLFSLLLLASIGNSSHARALTDEQIRAISYTYPTTFGDLKFYDANDRLDIMAARIELNSKSILLPTSTRDGWGNTLSLMPMDGEVPNAIDSSPKKSKNIGRPMTKRLIVAEARDGNCIRQFLILDFTLNKPFISERFGDNPEMKLCLKLKNAKWGVKESRITLGDGVYIYRTGSEIIPPEEQ
;
A
#
# COMPACT_ATOMS: atom_id res chain seq x y z
N MET A 1 11.78 61.89 -9.47
CA MET A 1 11.64 61.46 -10.89
C MET A 1 10.95 60.10 -10.91
N PHE A 2 9.66 60.10 -11.22
CA PHE A 2 8.85 58.90 -11.38
C PHE A 2 8.82 58.52 -12.87
N LYS A 3 9.10 57.25 -13.20
CA LYS A 3 8.70 56.67 -14.49
C LYS A 3 7.73 55.53 -14.22
N LEU A 4 6.43 55.86 -14.26
CA LEU A 4 5.38 54.90 -14.55
C LEU A 4 5.53 54.50 -16.01
N ASN A 5 5.54 53.19 -16.30
CA ASN A 5 5.32 52.71 -17.65
C ASN A 5 3.93 52.10 -17.73
N LEU A 6 3.12 52.74 -18.56
CA LEU A 6 1.72 52.49 -18.83
C LEU A 6 1.66 51.47 -19.96
N PHE A 7 1.23 50.25 -19.70
CA PHE A 7 0.67 49.39 -20.75
C PHE A 7 -0.60 48.74 -20.21
N SER A 8 -1.71 49.38 -20.57
CA SER A 8 -3.04 48.77 -20.52
C SER A 8 -3.05 47.57 -21.46
N LEU A 9 -3.33 46.39 -20.92
CA LEU A 9 -3.91 45.30 -21.68
C LEU A 9 -5.26 44.97 -21.03
N LEU A 10 -6.32 45.56 -21.59
CA LEU A 10 -7.66 45.01 -21.46
C LEU A 10 -7.64 43.64 -22.14
N LEU A 11 -7.79 42.57 -21.36
CA LEU A 11 -8.26 41.29 -21.88
C LEU A 11 -9.60 40.98 -21.21
N LEU A 12 -10.57 40.71 -22.08
CA LEU A 12 -11.99 40.59 -21.78
C LEU A 12 -12.28 39.61 -20.63
N ALA A 13 -13.16 40.03 -19.73
CA ALA A 13 -13.92 39.14 -18.88
C ALA A 13 -14.83 38.26 -19.75
N SER A 14 -14.36 37.08 -20.13
CA SER A 14 -15.25 35.98 -20.49
C SER A 14 -15.66 35.30 -19.19
N ILE A 15 -16.85 35.65 -18.70
CA ILE A 15 -17.59 34.84 -17.71
C ILE A 15 -18.08 33.60 -18.46
N GLY A 16 -17.15 32.69 -18.75
CA GLY A 16 -17.44 31.35 -19.22
C GLY A 16 -17.62 30.46 -18.01
N ASN A 17 -18.86 30.26 -17.59
CA ASN A 17 -19.23 29.12 -16.75
C ASN A 17 -18.97 27.84 -17.54
N SER A 18 -17.74 27.35 -17.54
CA SER A 18 -17.44 25.96 -17.83
C SER A 18 -16.94 25.33 -16.54
N SER A 19 -17.81 24.56 -15.88
CA SER A 19 -17.40 23.56 -14.90
C SER A 19 -16.63 22.45 -15.61
N HIS A 20 -15.46 22.77 -16.16
CA HIS A 20 -14.50 21.78 -16.61
C HIS A 20 -13.82 21.26 -15.36
N ALA A 21 -14.37 20.17 -14.81
CA ALA A 21 -13.60 19.31 -13.93
C ALA A 21 -12.29 18.98 -14.68
N ARG A 22 -11.18 19.53 -14.22
CA ARG A 22 -9.86 19.34 -14.84
C ARG A 22 -9.54 17.85 -14.74
N ALA A 23 -9.45 17.16 -15.87
CA ALA A 23 -9.10 15.75 -15.90
C ALA A 23 -7.72 15.54 -15.25
N LEU A 24 -7.58 14.47 -14.48
CA LEU A 24 -6.30 14.12 -13.87
C LEU A 24 -5.32 13.63 -14.95
N THR A 25 -4.04 13.97 -14.80
CA THR A 25 -2.98 13.39 -15.65
C THR A 25 -2.70 11.94 -15.23
N ASP A 26 -2.11 11.14 -16.11
CA ASP A 26 -1.69 9.77 -15.78
C ASP A 26 -0.74 9.71 -14.58
N GLU A 27 0.12 10.72 -14.44
CA GLU A 27 1.01 10.87 -13.30
C GLU A 27 0.24 11.10 -12.00
N GLN A 28 -0.77 11.98 -12.03
CA GLN A 28 -1.66 12.20 -10.88
C GLN A 28 -2.45 10.93 -10.54
N ILE A 29 -2.96 10.21 -11.54
CA ILE A 29 -3.66 8.94 -11.34
C ILE A 29 -2.74 7.92 -10.69
N ARG A 30 -1.51 7.75 -11.18
CA ARG A 30 -0.51 6.86 -10.57
C ARG A 30 -0.18 7.27 -9.13
N ALA A 31 0.11 8.54 -8.89
CA ALA A 31 0.38 9.05 -7.55
C ALA A 31 -0.77 8.74 -6.58
N ILE A 32 -2.01 8.93 -7.02
CA ILE A 32 -3.21 8.63 -6.22
C ILE A 32 -3.39 7.12 -6.01
N SER A 33 -3.08 6.30 -7.02
CA SER A 33 -3.33 4.85 -7.01
C SER A 33 -2.30 4.09 -6.17
N TYR A 34 -1.07 4.62 -6.04
CA TYR A 34 0.04 3.96 -5.36
C TYR A 34 0.50 4.68 -4.07
N THR A 35 -0.23 5.70 -3.64
CA THR A 35 0.00 6.36 -2.34
C THR A 35 -1.09 5.98 -1.34
N TYR A 36 -0.67 5.35 -0.24
CA TYR A 36 -1.54 4.93 0.85
C TYR A 36 -1.40 5.93 1.99
N PRO A 37 -2.36 6.85 2.20
CA PRO A 37 -2.28 7.79 3.31
C PRO A 37 -2.40 7.02 4.63
N THR A 38 -1.54 7.33 5.60
CA THR A 38 -1.58 6.78 6.97
C THR A 38 -1.58 7.91 8.01
N THR A 39 -1.81 7.59 9.28
CA THR A 39 -1.66 8.53 10.41
C THR A 39 -0.25 9.07 10.57
N PHE A 40 0.75 8.40 9.98
CA PHE A 40 2.17 8.75 10.02
C PHE A 40 2.68 9.37 8.71
N GLY A 41 1.77 9.70 7.78
CA GLY A 41 2.10 10.23 6.46
C GLY A 41 1.88 9.21 5.34
N ASP A 42 2.44 9.50 4.17
CA ASP A 42 2.22 8.70 2.97
C ASP A 42 3.10 7.45 2.95
N LEU A 43 2.46 6.29 2.78
CA LEU A 43 3.11 5.02 2.48
C LEU A 43 3.12 4.81 0.96
N LYS A 44 4.31 4.56 0.40
CA LYS A 44 4.54 4.45 -1.05
C LYS A 44 5.39 3.22 -1.37
N PHE A 45 5.10 2.63 -2.51
CA PHE A 45 5.75 1.43 -3.03
C PHE A 45 6.58 1.82 -4.25
N TYR A 46 7.86 1.48 -4.25
CA TYR A 46 8.79 1.85 -5.31
C TYR A 46 9.45 0.62 -5.92
N ASP A 47 9.47 0.55 -7.25
CA ASP A 47 10.21 -0.46 -8.01
C ASP A 47 11.73 -0.24 -7.92
N ALA A 48 12.50 -1.08 -8.62
CA ALA A 48 13.96 -0.98 -8.67
C ALA A 48 14.48 0.26 -9.43
N ASN A 49 13.61 1.01 -10.12
CA ASN A 49 13.94 2.19 -10.92
C ASN A 49 13.38 3.48 -10.30
N ASP A 50 13.05 3.47 -9.00
CA ASP A 50 12.49 4.60 -8.25
C ASP A 50 11.11 5.09 -8.75
N ARG A 51 10.33 4.21 -9.39
CA ARG A 51 8.97 4.53 -9.85
C ARG A 51 7.93 3.94 -8.91
N LEU A 52 6.81 4.64 -8.77
CA LEU A 52 5.66 4.11 -8.05
C LEU A 52 5.10 2.88 -8.77
N ASP A 53 5.10 1.74 -8.08
CA ASP A 53 4.62 0.46 -8.60
C ASP A 53 4.15 -0.44 -7.46
N ILE A 54 3.25 -1.39 -7.74
CA ILE A 54 2.84 -2.42 -6.78
C ILE A 54 3.87 -3.54 -6.65
N MET A 55 4.72 -3.77 -7.65
CA MET A 55 5.85 -4.69 -7.56
C MET A 55 7.08 -3.98 -7.01
N ALA A 56 7.12 -3.82 -5.69
CA ALA A 56 8.06 -2.92 -5.05
C ALA A 56 9.38 -3.59 -4.67
N ALA A 57 10.50 -2.93 -4.99
CA ALA A 57 11.81 -3.21 -4.43
C ALA A 57 12.02 -2.56 -3.05
N ARG A 58 11.16 -1.61 -2.67
CA ARG A 58 11.11 -1.02 -1.31
C ARG A 58 9.76 -0.39 -1.00
N ILE A 59 9.48 -0.28 0.29
CA ILE A 59 8.35 0.51 0.80
C ILE A 59 8.90 1.68 1.62
N GLU A 60 8.39 2.86 1.34
CA GLU A 60 8.73 4.08 2.06
C GLU A 60 7.52 4.63 2.83
N LEU A 61 7.79 5.14 4.03
CA LEU A 61 6.85 5.94 4.81
C LEU A 61 7.43 7.34 4.98
N ASN A 62 6.73 8.36 4.47
CA ASN A 62 7.17 9.75 4.49
C ASN A 62 8.60 9.93 3.96
N SER A 63 8.89 9.34 2.80
CA SER A 63 10.20 9.38 2.11
C SER A 63 11.35 8.67 2.84
N LYS A 64 11.05 7.84 3.85
CA LYS A 64 12.03 6.99 4.54
C LYS A 64 11.74 5.53 4.23
N SER A 65 12.74 4.79 3.74
CA SER A 65 12.62 3.34 3.58
C SER A 65 12.33 2.66 4.91
N ILE A 66 11.25 1.88 4.97
CA ILE A 66 10.84 1.12 6.15
C ILE A 66 10.87 -0.39 5.92
N LEU A 67 10.85 -0.84 4.67
CA LEU A 67 10.86 -2.26 4.34
C LEU A 67 11.52 -2.51 2.99
N LEU A 68 12.35 -3.57 2.97
CA LEU A 68 12.96 -4.15 1.78
C LEU A 68 12.54 -5.61 1.66
N PRO A 69 12.48 -6.17 0.43
CA PRO A 69 12.34 -7.60 0.23
C PRO A 69 13.47 -8.36 0.93
N THR A 70 13.17 -9.58 1.37
CA THR A 70 14.19 -10.51 1.88
C THR A 70 15.24 -10.74 0.79
N SER A 71 16.52 -10.70 1.16
CA SER A 71 17.64 -10.93 0.23
C SER A 71 17.72 -12.37 -0.31
N THR A 72 17.00 -13.30 0.33
CA THR A 72 16.93 -14.71 -0.05
C THR A 72 16.07 -14.87 -1.30
N ARG A 73 16.66 -15.45 -2.34
CA ARG A 73 15.93 -15.84 -3.56
C ARG A 73 14.84 -16.87 -3.23
N ASP A 74 13.81 -16.94 -4.05
CA ASP A 74 12.82 -18.02 -3.97
C ASP A 74 13.42 -19.39 -4.32
N GLY A 75 12.65 -20.47 -4.14
CA GLY A 75 13.04 -21.84 -4.52
C GLY A 75 13.42 -22.03 -6.00
N TRP A 76 13.21 -21.02 -6.84
CA TRP A 76 13.57 -20.99 -8.26
C TRP A 76 14.70 -20.00 -8.59
N GLY A 77 15.30 -19.35 -7.59
CA GLY A 77 16.41 -18.41 -7.77
C GLY A 77 16.01 -17.00 -8.19
N ASN A 78 14.73 -16.62 -8.11
CA ASN A 78 14.25 -15.29 -8.47
C ASN A 78 14.39 -14.28 -7.31
N THR A 79 14.52 -13.01 -7.68
CA THR A 79 14.41 -11.88 -6.75
C THR A 79 12.96 -11.69 -6.33
N LEU A 80 12.76 -11.33 -5.06
CA LEU A 80 11.46 -11.07 -4.47
C LEU A 80 11.11 -9.57 -4.53
N SER A 81 9.82 -9.30 -4.66
CA SER A 81 9.20 -7.97 -4.58
C SER A 81 8.20 -7.95 -3.43
N LEU A 82 7.86 -6.75 -2.95
CA LEU A 82 6.80 -6.49 -1.98
C LEU A 82 5.55 -5.98 -2.71
N MET A 83 4.39 -6.57 -2.43
CA MET A 83 3.14 -6.24 -3.11
C MET A 83 2.01 -5.98 -2.11
N PRO A 84 1.29 -4.84 -2.19
CA PRO A 84 0.10 -4.63 -1.38
C PRO A 84 -1.03 -5.54 -1.87
N MET A 85 -1.76 -6.16 -0.94
CA MET A 85 -2.83 -7.12 -1.29
C MET A 85 -4.22 -6.48 -1.47
N ASP A 86 -4.29 -5.15 -1.54
CA ASP A 86 -5.50 -4.34 -1.46
C ASP A 86 -6.41 -4.38 -2.70
N GLY A 87 -5.93 -4.90 -3.83
CA GLY A 87 -6.70 -5.07 -5.07
C GLY A 87 -7.12 -6.50 -5.39
N GLU A 88 -6.49 -7.51 -4.77
CA GLU A 88 -6.68 -8.92 -5.13
C GLU A 88 -7.62 -9.66 -4.19
N VAL A 89 -7.62 -9.29 -2.91
CA VAL A 89 -8.37 -10.02 -1.87
C VAL A 89 -9.25 -9.06 -1.07
N PRO A 90 -10.55 -9.38 -0.90
CA PRO A 90 -11.43 -8.60 -0.05
C PRO A 90 -10.84 -8.40 1.34
N ASN A 91 -10.96 -7.16 1.85
CA ASN A 91 -10.54 -6.76 3.19
C ASN A 91 -9.04 -6.92 3.49
N ALA A 92 -8.15 -7.13 2.51
CA ALA A 92 -6.70 -7.17 2.76
C ALA A 92 -6.12 -5.84 3.30
N ILE A 93 -6.91 -4.76 3.22
CA ILE A 93 -6.65 -3.45 3.80
C ILE A 93 -7.71 -3.10 4.84
N ASP A 94 -7.27 -2.65 6.02
CA ASP A 94 -8.11 -1.95 7.00
C ASP A 94 -8.01 -0.45 6.70
N SER A 95 -9.11 0.17 6.33
CA SER A 95 -9.14 1.60 6.00
C SER A 95 -10.29 2.32 6.66
N SER A 96 -10.12 3.61 6.88
CA SER A 96 -11.19 4.47 7.38
C SER A 96 -12.29 4.62 6.31
N PRO A 97 -13.57 4.80 6.71
CA PRO A 97 -14.63 5.05 5.74
C PRO A 97 -14.27 6.22 4.82
N LYS A 98 -14.35 6.00 3.51
CA LYS A 98 -14.11 7.05 2.52
C LYS A 98 -15.26 8.05 2.59
N LYS A 99 -14.97 9.32 2.91
CA LYS A 99 -15.95 10.40 2.77
C LYS A 99 -16.25 10.56 1.28
N SER A 100 -17.53 10.61 0.90
CA SER A 100 -18.06 10.42 -0.47
C SER A 100 -17.64 11.46 -1.53
N LYS A 101 -16.62 12.29 -1.29
CA LYS A 101 -16.18 13.35 -2.20
C LYS A 101 -14.66 13.49 -2.32
N ASN A 102 -13.89 12.70 -1.57
CA ASN A 102 -12.43 12.79 -1.63
C ASN A 102 -11.89 11.89 -2.74
N ILE A 103 -11.12 12.49 -3.65
CA ILE A 103 -10.34 11.77 -4.65
C ILE A 103 -9.21 11.02 -3.91
N GLY A 104 -8.96 9.78 -4.33
CA GLY A 104 -7.90 8.92 -3.79
C GLY A 104 -8.32 7.93 -2.71
N ARG A 105 -7.31 7.37 -2.04
CA ARG A 105 -7.47 6.25 -1.12
C ARG A 105 -7.96 6.73 0.26
N PRO A 106 -8.82 5.95 0.93
CA PRO A 106 -9.12 6.19 2.33
C PRO A 106 -7.86 6.07 3.20
N MET A 107 -7.89 6.71 4.37
CA MET A 107 -6.82 6.60 5.36
C MET A 107 -6.61 5.13 5.74
N THR A 108 -5.42 4.60 5.46
CA THR A 108 -5.01 3.22 5.70
C THR A 108 -4.60 3.06 7.15
N LYS A 109 -5.21 2.09 7.83
CA LYS A 109 -4.91 1.71 9.20
C LYS A 109 -3.98 0.52 9.24
N ARG A 110 -4.27 -0.50 8.43
CA ARG A 110 -3.47 -1.72 8.31
C ARG A 110 -3.48 -2.22 6.88
N LEU A 111 -2.40 -2.84 6.46
CA LEU A 111 -2.24 -3.35 5.10
C LEU A 111 -1.47 -4.67 5.15
N ILE A 112 -2.00 -5.69 4.48
CA ILE A 112 -1.24 -6.93 4.22
C ILE A 112 -0.39 -6.71 2.97
N VAL A 113 0.88 -7.06 3.09
CA VAL A 113 1.86 -7.04 2.01
C VAL A 113 2.32 -8.48 1.77
N ALA A 114 2.27 -8.93 0.52
CA ALA A 114 2.90 -10.17 0.09
C ALA A 114 4.35 -9.92 -0.28
N GLU A 115 5.19 -10.91 -0.03
CA GLU A 115 6.54 -10.98 -0.55
C GLU A 115 6.65 -12.17 -1.51
N ALA A 116 6.92 -11.89 -2.77
CA ALA A 116 6.95 -12.88 -3.84
C ALA A 116 7.64 -12.33 -5.09
N ARG A 117 8.00 -13.20 -6.04
CA ARG A 117 8.48 -12.77 -7.35
C ARG A 117 7.40 -11.96 -8.08
N ASP A 118 6.17 -12.44 -8.03
CA ASP A 118 4.97 -11.86 -8.64
C ASP A 118 3.74 -12.14 -7.76
N GLY A 119 2.57 -11.60 -8.13
CA GLY A 119 1.32 -11.82 -7.39
C GLY A 119 0.75 -13.25 -7.50
N ASN A 120 1.35 -14.13 -8.32
CA ASN A 120 0.76 -15.44 -8.60
C ASN A 120 1.11 -16.49 -7.55
N CYS A 121 2.35 -16.47 -7.05
CA CYS A 121 2.84 -17.47 -6.11
C CYS A 121 3.50 -16.80 -4.92
N ILE A 122 2.75 -16.70 -3.82
CA ILE A 122 3.24 -15.96 -2.66
C ILE A 122 4.16 -16.83 -1.82
N ARG A 123 5.35 -16.29 -1.48
CA ARG A 123 6.31 -16.94 -0.58
C ARG A 123 5.88 -16.76 0.87
N GLN A 124 5.57 -15.51 1.23
CA GLN A 124 5.17 -15.13 2.58
C GLN A 124 4.45 -13.78 2.60
N PHE A 125 3.88 -13.46 3.74
CA PHE A 125 3.14 -12.22 3.99
C PHE A 125 3.72 -11.47 5.18
N LEU A 126 3.34 -10.20 5.32
CA LEU A 126 3.56 -9.37 6.50
C LEU A 126 2.44 -8.33 6.63
N ILE A 127 2.31 -7.73 7.81
CA ILE A 127 1.33 -6.70 8.12
C ILE A 127 2.05 -5.40 8.43
N LEU A 128 1.63 -4.33 7.77
CA LEU A 128 1.95 -2.96 8.16
C LEU A 128 0.78 -2.42 9.00
N ASP A 129 1.06 -1.96 10.22
CA ASP A 129 0.05 -1.47 11.17
C ASP A 129 0.36 -0.04 11.62
N PHE A 130 -0.59 0.86 11.39
CA PHE A 130 -0.53 2.29 11.69
C PHE A 130 -1.54 2.71 12.76
N THR A 131 -2.12 1.76 13.50
CA THR A 131 -3.12 2.02 14.55
C THR A 131 -2.52 2.33 15.93
N LEU A 132 -1.21 2.13 16.07
CA LEU A 132 -0.47 2.34 17.32
C LEU A 132 0.07 3.77 17.43
N ASN A 133 0.89 4.03 18.45
CA ASN A 133 1.61 5.30 18.61
C ASN A 133 2.85 5.45 17.71
N LYS A 134 3.27 4.36 17.05
CA LYS A 134 4.31 4.32 16.01
C LYS A 134 3.94 3.27 14.95
N PRO A 135 4.44 3.38 13.71
CA PRO A 135 4.29 2.31 12.73
C PRO A 135 4.85 1.00 13.25
N PHE A 136 4.15 -0.09 12.98
CA PHE A 136 4.58 -1.45 13.29
C PHE A 136 4.61 -2.30 12.02
N ILE A 137 5.62 -3.14 11.91
CA ILE A 137 5.76 -4.13 10.84
C ILE A 137 5.82 -5.47 11.54
N SER A 138 4.90 -6.37 11.22
CA SER A 138 4.93 -7.72 11.78
C SER A 138 6.16 -8.49 11.29
N GLU A 139 6.47 -9.57 11.99
CA GLU A 139 7.29 -10.61 11.37
C GLU A 139 6.57 -11.18 10.14
N ARG A 140 7.35 -11.79 9.25
CA ARG A 140 6.81 -12.47 8.07
C ARG A 140 6.10 -13.76 8.49
N PHE A 141 5.00 -14.10 7.82
CA PHE A 141 4.16 -15.25 8.16
C PHE A 141 3.59 -15.91 6.92
N GLY A 142 3.18 -17.18 7.07
CA GLY A 142 2.97 -18.09 5.95
C GLY A 142 4.31 -18.34 5.26
N ASP A 143 4.90 -19.52 5.43
CA ASP A 143 6.22 -19.79 4.85
C ASP A 143 6.14 -20.86 3.77
N ASN A 144 6.58 -20.49 2.57
CA ASN A 144 6.70 -21.37 1.42
C ASN A 144 8.02 -21.07 0.69
N PRO A 145 9.18 -21.34 1.33
CA PRO A 145 10.47 -20.92 0.81
C PRO A 145 10.83 -21.68 -0.47
N GLU A 146 10.37 -22.93 -0.58
CA GLU A 146 10.57 -23.84 -1.70
C GLU A 146 9.64 -23.55 -2.89
N MET A 147 8.65 -22.66 -2.74
CA MET A 147 7.64 -22.36 -3.75
C MET A 147 6.85 -23.58 -4.27
N LYS A 148 6.76 -24.65 -3.48
CA LYS A 148 6.10 -25.91 -3.85
C LYS A 148 4.58 -25.77 -3.90
N LEU A 149 4.02 -24.96 -3.01
CA LEU A 149 2.58 -24.67 -2.93
C LEU A 149 2.36 -23.17 -2.79
N CYS A 150 1.83 -22.53 -3.84
CA CYS A 150 1.60 -21.08 -3.81
C CYS A 150 0.66 -20.69 -2.66
N LEU A 151 1.17 -19.91 -1.70
CA LEU A 151 0.34 -19.36 -0.65
C LEU A 151 -0.65 -18.38 -1.26
N LYS A 152 -1.87 -18.37 -0.71
CA LYS A 152 -2.94 -17.50 -1.16
C LYS A 152 -3.61 -16.87 0.05
N LEU A 153 -3.62 -15.55 0.10
CA LEU A 153 -4.48 -14.82 1.02
C LEU A 153 -5.94 -15.04 0.58
N LYS A 154 -6.80 -15.41 1.52
CA LYS A 154 -8.23 -15.65 1.27
C LYS A 154 -9.10 -14.55 1.80
N ASN A 155 -8.79 -14.05 2.99
CA ASN A 155 -9.54 -12.98 3.65
C ASN A 155 -8.72 -12.40 4.81
N ALA A 156 -9.09 -11.20 5.23
CA ALA A 156 -8.66 -10.65 6.51
C ALA A 156 -9.86 -10.05 7.24
N LYS A 157 -10.01 -10.41 8.53
CA LYS A 157 -10.99 -9.82 9.43
C LYS A 157 -10.26 -9.00 10.47
N TRP A 158 -10.29 -7.68 10.28
CA TRP A 158 -9.64 -6.74 11.19
C TRP A 158 -10.44 -6.53 12.47
N GLY A 159 -9.74 -6.59 13.60
CA GLY A 159 -10.28 -6.22 14.90
C GLY A 159 -9.37 -5.24 15.63
N VAL A 160 -9.86 -4.67 16.73
CA VAL A 160 -9.13 -3.65 17.49
C VAL A 160 -7.91 -4.24 18.20
N LYS A 161 -8.06 -5.40 18.85
CA LYS A 161 -6.99 -6.09 19.57
C LYS A 161 -6.41 -7.26 18.78
N GLU A 162 -7.29 -7.99 18.10
CA GLU A 162 -6.97 -9.21 17.38
C GLU A 162 -7.59 -9.15 15.98
N SER A 163 -6.84 -9.57 14.97
CA SER A 163 -7.31 -9.73 13.60
C SER A 163 -7.07 -11.17 13.15
N ARG A 164 -7.95 -11.67 12.28
CA ARG A 164 -7.87 -13.03 11.73
C ARG A 164 -7.50 -12.96 10.27
N ILE A 165 -6.37 -13.56 9.90
CA ILE A 165 -5.88 -13.59 8.54
C ILE A 165 -6.02 -15.02 8.03
N THR A 166 -6.87 -15.21 7.03
CA THR A 166 -7.12 -16.54 6.45
C THR A 166 -6.24 -16.71 5.23
N LEU A 167 -5.33 -17.67 5.30
CA LEU A 167 -4.53 -18.15 4.18
C LEU A 167 -5.08 -19.49 3.69
N GLY A 168 -4.50 -20.05 2.62
CA GLY A 168 -4.91 -21.36 2.10
C GLY A 168 -4.62 -22.54 3.02
N ASP A 169 -3.66 -22.37 3.93
CA ASP A 169 -3.15 -23.36 4.89
C ASP A 169 -3.74 -23.20 6.30
N GLY A 170 -4.47 -22.11 6.59
CA GLY A 170 -5.15 -21.96 7.87
C GLY A 170 -5.49 -20.51 8.25
N VAL A 171 -5.85 -20.32 9.51
CA VAL A 171 -6.17 -19.02 10.08
C VAL A 171 -5.06 -18.58 11.03
N TYR A 172 -4.40 -17.50 10.66
CA TYR A 172 -3.39 -16.83 11.46
C TYR A 172 -4.04 -15.74 12.33
N ILE A 173 -3.56 -15.59 13.56
CA ILE A 173 -4.05 -14.59 14.50
C ILE A 173 -3.01 -13.49 14.65
N TYR A 174 -3.33 -12.29 14.19
CA TYR A 174 -2.52 -11.10 14.41
C TYR A 174 -3.00 -10.36 15.66
N ARG A 175 -2.14 -10.27 16.69
CA ARG A 175 -2.36 -9.39 17.84
C ARG A 175 -1.78 -8.01 17.53
N THR A 176 -2.58 -6.97 17.67
CA THR A 176 -2.22 -5.61 17.25
C THR A 176 -0.91 -5.14 17.92
N GLY A 177 0.09 -4.83 17.09
CA GLY A 177 1.43 -4.41 17.54
C GLY A 177 2.31 -5.52 18.09
N SER A 178 1.99 -6.77 17.78
CA SER A 178 2.65 -7.95 18.33
C SER A 178 2.83 -9.03 17.26
N GLU A 179 3.14 -10.24 17.70
CA GLU A 179 3.40 -11.41 16.86
C GLU A 179 2.15 -11.88 16.10
N ILE A 180 2.41 -12.72 15.10
CA ILE A 180 1.40 -13.48 14.37
C ILE A 180 1.46 -14.92 14.87
N ILE A 181 0.33 -15.42 15.33
CA ILE A 181 0.20 -16.80 15.80
C ILE A 181 -0.26 -17.66 14.61
N PRO A 182 0.48 -18.73 14.26
CA PRO A 182 0.10 -19.63 13.19
C PRO A 182 -1.18 -20.41 13.54
N PRO A 183 -1.85 -21.03 12.55
CA PRO A 183 -2.91 -21.99 12.83
C PRO A 183 -2.38 -23.11 13.75
N GLU A 184 -3.21 -23.58 14.68
CA GLU A 184 -2.89 -24.77 15.47
C GLU A 184 -2.67 -25.96 14.51
N GLU A 185 -1.56 -26.68 14.67
CA GLU A 185 -1.31 -27.93 13.94
C GLU A 185 -2.45 -28.91 14.26
N GLN A 186 -3.21 -29.30 13.23
CA GLN A 186 -4.27 -30.32 13.33
C GLN A 186 -3.70 -31.73 13.15
#